data_AF-A0A7Y6PXT3-F1
#
_entry.id   AF-A0A7Y6PXT3-F1
#
_cell.length_a   1.000
_cell.length_b   1.000
_cell.length_c   1.000
_cell.angle_alpha   90.00
_cell.angle_beta   90.00
_cell.angle_gamma   90.00
#
_symmetry.space_group_name_H-M   'P 1'
#
loop_
_entity.id
_entity.type
_entity.pdbx_description
1 polymer ?
#
loop_
_entity_poly.entity_id
_entity_poly.type
_entity_poly.pdbx_seq_one_letter_code
_entity_poly.pdbx_strand_id
1 'polypeptide(L)'
;MGWWNLPGSEDEVMGDEPADAAVSMLRPVAERRPKPTANELLDALEAALRIAGPGVVNGELEEQHITSLEVMRVPGRAPDDVVAILGPGLAGIAGTYRDRFSRPPSLREMLAAITFELRSNPREYLSDFADDTMSKLVLGRHEP
;
A
#
# COMPACT_ATOMS: atom_id res chain seq x y z
N MET A 1 8.79 -20.17 2.26
CA MET A 1 8.22 -18.89 1.81
C MET A 1 8.61 -18.70 0.35
N GLY A 2 7.63 -18.48 -0.51
CA GLY A 2 7.80 -18.30 -1.95
C GLY A 2 8.03 -16.84 -2.32
N TRP A 3 8.74 -16.63 -3.43
CA TRP A 3 8.87 -15.34 -4.10
C TRP A 3 8.50 -15.52 -5.57
N TRP A 4 7.82 -14.53 -6.15
CA TRP A 4 7.42 -14.54 -7.55
C TRP A 4 7.51 -13.13 -8.13
N ASN A 5 7.69 -13.05 -9.45
CA ASN A 5 7.78 -11.78 -10.15
C ASN A 5 6.41 -11.11 -10.25
N LEU A 6 6.38 -9.79 -10.14
CA LEU A 6 5.18 -9.01 -10.42
C LEU A 6 4.83 -9.10 -11.91
N PRO A 7 3.53 -9.09 -12.28
CA PRO A 7 3.13 -9.11 -13.68
C PRO A 7 3.76 -7.97 -14.49
N GLY A 8 4.44 -8.33 -15.59
CA GLY A 8 5.10 -7.39 -16.49
C GLY A 8 6.44 -6.85 -15.98
N SER A 9 7.11 -7.54 -15.04
CA SER A 9 8.46 -7.22 -14.58
C SER A 9 9.26 -8.49 -14.34
N GLU A 10 10.56 -8.47 -14.65
CA GLU A 10 11.50 -9.56 -14.29
C GLU A 10 12.32 -9.22 -13.03
N ASP A 11 12.39 -7.93 -12.67
CA ASP A 11 13.23 -7.43 -11.57
C ASP A 11 12.43 -7.16 -10.28
N GLU A 12 11.12 -6.93 -10.41
CA GLU A 12 10.23 -6.65 -9.29
C GLU A 12 9.55 -7.92 -8.80
N VAL A 13 9.67 -8.19 -7.51
CA VAL A 13 9.25 -9.43 -6.87
C VAL A 13 8.32 -9.17 -5.70
N MET A 14 7.50 -10.15 -5.38
CA MET A 14 6.68 -10.21 -4.18
C MET A 14 6.82 -11.60 -3.56
N GLY A 15 6.63 -11.70 -2.26
CA GLY A 15 6.67 -12.97 -1.54
C GLY A 15 5.74 -13.00 -0.35
N ASP A 16 5.74 -14.12 0.37
CA ASP A 16 4.90 -14.30 1.57
C ASP A 16 5.30 -13.30 2.68
N GLU A 17 6.60 -13.12 2.93
CA GLU A 17 7.12 -12.23 3.99
C GLU A 17 6.65 -10.77 3.89
N PRO A 18 6.78 -10.08 2.73
CA PRO A 18 6.26 -8.72 2.62
C PRO A 18 4.73 -8.65 2.72
N ALA A 19 4.00 -9.72 2.37
CA ALA A 19 2.54 -9.78 2.57
C ALA A 19 2.20 -9.89 4.06
N ASP A 20 2.89 -10.75 4.82
CA ASP A 20 2.73 -10.87 6.27
C ASP A 20 3.08 -9.56 7.01
N ALA A 21 4.09 -8.84 6.52
CA ALA A 21 4.42 -7.50 7.01
C ALA A 21 3.31 -6.50 6.72
N ALA A 22 2.66 -6.58 5.55
CA ALA A 22 1.50 -5.75 5.22
C ALA A 22 0.28 -6.06 6.10
N VAL A 23 0.00 -7.34 6.39
CA VAL A 23 -1.02 -7.76 7.38
C VAL A 23 -0.73 -7.11 8.73
N SER A 24 0.52 -7.19 9.17
CA SER A 24 0.92 -6.63 10.46
C SER A 24 0.76 -5.10 10.51
N MET A 25 1.04 -4.40 9.40
CA MET A 25 0.82 -2.97 9.24
C MET A 25 -0.67 -2.58 9.24
N LEU A 26 -1.52 -3.37 8.58
CA LEU A 26 -2.95 -3.04 8.41
C LEU A 26 -3.82 -3.42 9.60
N ARG A 27 -3.37 -4.34 10.46
CA ARG A 27 -4.11 -4.80 11.65
C ARG A 27 -4.64 -3.66 12.54
N PRO A 28 -3.89 -2.61 12.90
CA PRO A 28 -4.45 -1.51 13.70
C PRO A 28 -5.53 -0.71 12.93
N VAL A 29 -5.50 -0.70 11.60
CA VAL A 29 -6.58 -0.12 10.77
C VAL A 29 -7.85 -0.96 10.90
N ALA A 30 -7.75 -2.29 10.92
CA ALA A 30 -8.90 -3.19 11.10
C ALA A 30 -9.60 -2.99 12.45
N GLU A 31 -8.82 -2.69 13.49
CA GLU A 31 -9.29 -2.45 14.86
C GLU A 31 -9.91 -1.05 15.04
N ARG A 32 -9.57 -0.10 14.16
CA ARG A 32 -10.06 1.29 14.22
C ARG A 32 -11.58 1.38 14.07
N ARG A 33 -12.19 2.31 14.82
CA ARG A 33 -13.61 2.70 14.68
C ARG A 33 -13.75 4.22 14.67
N PRO A 34 -14.38 4.83 13.64
CA PRO A 34 -14.89 4.19 12.42
C PRO A 34 -13.77 3.62 11.54
N LYS A 35 -14.07 2.65 10.66
CA LYS A 35 -13.13 2.21 9.63
C LYS A 35 -12.99 3.30 8.56
N PRO A 36 -11.81 3.46 7.93
CA PRO A 36 -11.66 4.37 6.80
C PRO A 36 -12.41 3.84 5.57
N THR A 37 -12.78 4.76 4.69
CA THR A 37 -13.17 4.45 3.31
C THR A 37 -11.95 4.02 2.49
N ALA A 38 -12.17 3.41 1.34
CA ALA A 38 -11.08 3.06 0.41
C ALA A 38 -10.24 4.30 0.04
N ASN A 39 -10.90 5.43 -0.28
CA ASN A 39 -10.20 6.66 -0.64
C ASN A 39 -9.38 7.23 0.52
N GLU A 40 -9.94 7.27 1.73
CA GLU A 40 -9.23 7.73 2.93
C GLU A 40 -8.00 6.87 3.24
N LEU A 41 -8.10 5.55 3.06
CA LEU A 41 -6.96 4.65 3.26
C LEU A 41 -5.87 4.90 2.21
N LEU A 42 -6.24 5.12 0.95
CA LEU A 42 -5.26 5.41 -0.11
C LEU A 42 -4.62 6.79 0.06
N ASP A 43 -5.39 7.81 0.43
CA ASP A 43 -4.86 9.14 0.78
C ASP A 43 -3.88 9.03 1.96
N ALA A 44 -4.22 8.26 2.98
CA ALA A 44 -3.34 8.01 4.13
C ALA A 44 -2.07 7.24 3.75
N LEU A 45 -2.17 6.25 2.87
CA LEU A 45 -1.03 5.49 2.39
C LEU A 45 -0.06 6.37 1.59
N GLU A 46 -0.58 7.23 0.72
CA GLU A 46 0.25 8.21 0.00
C GLU A 46 0.96 9.17 0.95
N ALA A 47 0.23 9.73 1.92
CA ALA A 47 0.81 10.63 2.90
C ALA A 47 1.88 9.92 3.74
N ALA A 48 1.64 8.68 4.17
CA ALA A 48 2.61 7.88 4.92
C ALA A 48 3.87 7.59 4.09
N LEU A 49 3.73 7.24 2.80
CA LEU A 49 4.87 7.02 1.90
C LEU A 49 5.68 8.30 1.67
N ARG A 50 5.01 9.45 1.49
CA ARG A 50 5.68 10.76 1.34
C ARG A 50 6.47 11.13 2.61
N ILE A 51 5.93 10.84 3.80
CA ILE A 51 6.61 11.10 5.08
C ILE A 51 7.78 10.13 5.29
N ALA A 52 7.62 8.86 4.94
CA ALA A 52 8.62 7.82 5.11
C ALA A 52 9.89 8.06 4.28
N GLY A 53 9.74 8.70 3.12
CA GLY A 53 10.86 9.11 2.26
C GLY A 53 11.62 7.95 1.60
N PRO A 54 12.79 8.22 1.00
CA PRO A 54 13.51 7.28 0.14
C PRO A 54 14.11 6.08 0.88
N GLY A 55 14.06 6.07 2.22
CA GLY A 55 14.48 4.90 2.99
C GLY A 55 13.53 3.71 2.81
N VAL A 56 12.25 3.96 2.56
CA VAL A 56 11.23 2.91 2.63
C VAL A 56 10.90 2.32 1.26
N VAL A 57 11.05 3.10 0.19
CA VAL A 57 10.88 2.64 -1.19
C VAL A 57 11.99 3.20 -2.08
N ASN A 58 12.44 2.42 -3.05
CA ASN A 58 13.23 2.89 -4.17
C ASN A 58 12.32 3.60 -5.17
N GLY A 59 12.46 4.91 -5.26
CA GLY A 59 11.64 5.80 -6.08
C GLY A 59 10.72 6.67 -5.23
N GLU A 60 10.42 7.87 -5.72
CA GLU A 60 9.50 8.79 -5.05
C GLU A 60 8.10 8.68 -5.65
N LEU A 61 7.09 8.93 -4.82
CA LEU A 61 5.73 9.10 -5.30
C LEU A 61 5.61 10.36 -6.19
N GLU A 62 6.49 11.36 -6.01
CA GLU A 62 6.44 12.67 -6.64
C GLU A 62 5.00 13.26 -6.63
N GLU A 63 4.49 13.64 -7.80
CA GLU A 63 3.13 14.13 -8.04
C GLU A 63 2.13 12.99 -8.36
N GLN A 64 2.55 11.72 -8.28
CA GLN A 64 1.70 10.58 -8.61
C GLN A 64 0.76 10.25 -7.45
N HIS A 65 -0.40 9.70 -7.80
CA HIS A 65 -1.40 9.21 -6.86
C HIS A 65 -1.60 7.71 -6.99
N ILE A 66 -1.88 7.03 -5.88
CA ILE A 66 -2.15 5.59 -5.82
C ILE A 66 -3.61 5.36 -6.21
N THR A 67 -3.90 5.12 -7.48
CA THR A 67 -5.28 4.82 -7.90
C THR A 67 -5.57 3.32 -7.88
N SER A 68 -6.84 2.95 -7.75
CA SER A 68 -7.33 1.64 -8.18
C SER A 68 -7.58 1.68 -9.69
N LEU A 69 -7.29 0.60 -10.42
CA LEU A 69 -7.59 0.53 -11.86
C LEU A 69 -9.09 0.56 -12.18
N GLU A 70 -9.94 0.22 -11.21
CA GLU A 70 -11.37 0.02 -11.44
C GLU A 70 -12.22 1.19 -10.93
N VAL A 71 -11.63 2.09 -10.15
CA VAL A 71 -12.34 3.22 -9.56
C VAL A 71 -11.51 4.49 -9.71
N MET A 72 -12.08 5.44 -10.45
CA MET A 72 -11.56 6.80 -10.52
C MET A 72 -11.79 7.47 -9.16
N ARG A 73 -10.71 7.76 -8.44
CA ARG A 73 -10.76 8.50 -7.16
C ARG A 73 -10.39 9.96 -7.37
N VAL A 74 -10.95 10.81 -6.51
CA VAL A 74 -10.49 12.19 -6.34
C VAL A 74 -9.64 12.22 -5.07
N PRO A 75 -8.33 12.47 -5.15
CA PRO A 75 -7.48 12.57 -3.97
C PRO A 75 -8.01 13.60 -2.97
N GLY A 76 -8.09 13.21 -1.70
CA GLY A 76 -8.62 14.01 -0.62
C GLY A 76 -7.59 14.28 0.48
N ARG A 77 -8.07 14.78 1.62
CA ARG A 77 -7.24 14.94 2.81
C ARG A 77 -7.09 13.59 3.51
N ALA A 78 -5.84 13.14 3.67
CA ALA A 78 -5.50 11.96 4.46
C ALA A 78 -5.93 12.12 5.93
N PRO A 79 -6.58 11.12 6.54
CA PRO A 79 -6.83 11.09 7.98
C PRO A 79 -5.51 10.93 8.76
N ASP A 80 -5.15 11.94 9.56
CA ASP A 80 -3.86 12.02 10.27
C ASP A 80 -3.60 10.80 11.18
N ASP A 81 -4.66 10.23 11.77
CA ASP A 81 -4.58 9.04 12.62
C ASP A 81 -4.30 7.76 11.82
N VAL A 82 -4.86 7.62 10.62
CA VAL A 82 -4.58 6.49 9.73
C VAL A 82 -3.15 6.60 9.18
N VAL A 83 -2.68 7.80 8.86
CA VAL A 83 -1.28 8.04 8.46
C VAL A 83 -0.32 7.60 9.57
N ALA A 84 -0.61 7.97 10.82
CA ALA A 84 0.20 7.61 11.98
C ALA A 84 0.25 6.09 12.22
N ILE A 85 -0.83 5.36 11.91
CA ILE A 85 -0.89 3.90 11.97
C ILE A 85 0.00 3.27 10.89
N LEU A 86 -0.08 3.76 9.65
CA LEU A 86 0.58 3.14 8.50
C LEU A 86 2.11 3.36 8.50
N GLY A 87 2.56 4.55 8.90
CA GLY A 87 3.97 4.96 8.83
C GLY A 87 4.97 3.93 9.38
N PRO A 88 4.83 3.46 10.64
CA PRO A 88 5.72 2.47 11.21
C PRO A 88 5.71 1.12 10.48
N GLY A 89 4.57 0.68 9.95
CA GLY A 89 4.44 -0.62 9.30
C GLY A 89 5.08 -0.68 7.91
N LEU A 90 5.18 0.46 7.20
CA LEU A 90 5.89 0.54 5.92
C LEU A 90 7.38 0.16 6.07
N ALA A 91 8.01 0.51 7.19
CA ALA A 91 9.38 0.11 7.48
C ALA A 91 9.52 -1.41 7.67
N GLY A 92 8.47 -2.09 8.14
CA GLY A 92 8.42 -3.54 8.24
C GLY A 92 8.51 -4.22 6.88
N ILE A 93 7.69 -3.77 5.92
CA ILE A 93 7.75 -4.26 4.53
C ILE A 93 9.11 -3.92 3.92
N ALA A 94 9.62 -2.70 4.10
CA ALA A 94 10.94 -2.34 3.58
C ALA A 94 12.08 -3.20 4.16
N GLY A 95 11.96 -3.59 5.44
CA GLY A 95 12.88 -4.49 6.12
C GLY A 95 13.02 -5.83 5.42
N THR A 96 11.91 -6.45 4.97
CA THR A 96 11.96 -7.77 4.30
C THR A 96 12.80 -7.72 3.02
N TYR A 97 12.68 -6.66 2.23
CA TYR A 97 13.48 -6.52 1.01
C TYR A 97 14.94 -6.19 1.31
N ARG A 98 15.21 -5.39 2.35
CA ARG A 98 16.59 -5.07 2.76
C ARG A 98 17.31 -6.32 3.25
N ASP A 99 16.67 -7.13 4.07
CA ASP A 99 17.26 -8.35 4.62
C ASP A 99 17.50 -9.40 3.52
N ARG A 100 16.60 -9.49 2.54
CA ARG A 100 16.68 -10.50 1.48
C ARG A 100 17.51 -10.08 0.26
N PHE A 101 17.33 -8.85 -0.21
CA PHE A 101 17.88 -8.35 -1.48
C PHE A 101 18.86 -7.19 -1.29
N SER A 102 19.14 -6.77 -0.05
CA SER A 102 20.03 -5.65 0.25
C SER A 102 19.61 -4.32 -0.42
N ARG A 103 18.31 -4.15 -0.69
CA ARG A 103 17.69 -2.94 -1.23
C ARG A 103 16.30 -2.72 -0.63
N PRO A 104 15.76 -1.50 -0.56
CA PRO A 104 14.34 -1.32 -0.29
C PRO A 104 13.50 -1.79 -1.50
N PRO A 105 12.19 -2.04 -1.29
CA PRO A 105 11.28 -2.39 -2.39
C PRO A 105 11.12 -1.22 -3.36
N SER A 106 10.81 -1.50 -4.61
CA SER A 106 10.23 -0.49 -5.50
C SER A 106 8.86 -0.06 -4.97
N LEU A 107 8.38 1.10 -5.42
CA LEU A 107 7.02 1.54 -5.10
C LEU A 107 5.96 0.51 -5.54
N ARG A 108 6.14 -0.16 -6.69
CA ARG A 108 5.21 -1.21 -7.14
C ARG A 108 5.24 -2.45 -6.25
N GLU A 109 6.41 -2.87 -5.80
CA GLU A 109 6.57 -3.99 -4.86
C GLU A 109 5.88 -3.71 -3.51
N MET A 110 6.06 -2.49 -2.98
CA MET A 110 5.38 -2.03 -1.77
C MET A 110 3.85 -2.06 -1.95
N LEU A 111 3.34 -1.47 -3.03
CA LEU A 111 1.90 -1.45 -3.30
C LEU A 111 1.34 -2.84 -3.56
N ALA A 112 2.09 -3.75 -4.18
CA ALA A 112 1.66 -5.12 -4.41
C ALA A 112 1.47 -5.88 -3.09
N ALA A 113 2.41 -5.74 -2.15
CA ALA A 113 2.31 -6.33 -0.81
C ALA A 113 1.03 -5.87 -0.08
N ILE A 114 0.76 -4.56 -0.10
CA ILE A 114 -0.40 -3.96 0.57
C ILE A 114 -1.70 -4.36 -0.14
N THR A 115 -1.73 -4.31 -1.47
CA THR A 115 -2.90 -4.65 -2.28
C THR A 115 -3.32 -6.10 -2.07
N PHE A 116 -2.36 -7.02 -1.94
CA PHE A 116 -2.65 -8.43 -1.72
C PHE A 116 -3.49 -8.67 -0.47
N GLU A 117 -3.15 -8.00 0.64
CA GLU A 117 -3.93 -8.12 1.87
C GLU A 117 -5.29 -7.44 1.74
N LEU A 118 -5.33 -6.21 1.21
CA LEU A 118 -6.57 -5.47 1.04
C LEU A 118 -7.57 -6.19 0.12
N ARG A 119 -7.08 -6.99 -0.84
CA ARG A 119 -7.92 -7.83 -1.71
C ARG A 119 -8.43 -9.09 -1.02
N SER A 120 -7.64 -9.64 -0.11
CA SER A 120 -7.99 -10.86 0.59
C SER A 120 -9.10 -10.60 1.62
N ASN A 121 -9.03 -9.48 2.34
CA ASN A 121 -9.96 -9.16 3.44
C ASN A 121 -10.46 -7.70 3.43
N PRO A 122 -11.02 -7.17 2.33
CA PRO A 122 -11.34 -5.74 2.21
C PRO A 122 -12.33 -5.23 3.28
N ARG A 123 -13.34 -6.04 3.63
CA ARG A 123 -14.34 -5.72 4.66
C ARG A 123 -13.74 -5.60 6.07
N GLU A 124 -12.55 -6.16 6.28
CA GLU A 124 -11.83 -6.06 7.55
C GLU A 124 -11.29 -4.64 7.75
N TYR A 125 -10.86 -3.97 6.68
CA TYR A 125 -10.18 -2.67 6.74
C TYR A 125 -11.06 -1.49 6.34
N LEU A 126 -12.04 -1.69 5.47
CA LEU A 126 -12.78 -0.61 4.80
C LEU A 126 -14.24 -0.51 5.29
N SER A 127 -14.78 0.71 5.31
CA SER A 127 -16.18 0.98 5.66
C SER A 127 -17.16 0.91 4.48
N ASP A 128 -16.67 1.13 3.25
CA ASP A 128 -17.48 1.39 2.05
C ASP A 128 -17.29 0.34 0.95
N PHE A 129 -16.83 -0.86 1.30
CA PHE A 129 -16.54 -1.88 0.30
C PHE A 129 -17.81 -2.50 -0.30
N ALA A 130 -18.06 -2.22 -1.58
CA ALA A 130 -18.82 -3.09 -2.48
C ALA A 130 -17.85 -4.11 -3.09
N ASP A 131 -18.29 -5.36 -3.29
CA ASP A 131 -17.43 -6.55 -3.50
C ASP A 131 -16.40 -6.49 -4.67
N ASP A 132 -16.34 -5.41 -5.45
CA ASP A 132 -15.48 -5.22 -6.65
C ASP A 132 -14.46 -4.06 -6.55
N THR A 133 -14.22 -3.42 -5.40
CA THR A 133 -13.59 -2.07 -5.41
C THR A 133 -12.03 -2.05 -5.49
N MET A 134 -11.33 -3.16 -5.23
CA MET A 134 -9.87 -3.13 -4.94
C MET A 134 -9.03 -4.09 -5.79
N SER A 135 -9.23 -4.17 -7.11
CA SER A 135 -8.57 -5.21 -7.92
C SER A 135 -7.06 -5.02 -8.15
N LYS A 136 -6.57 -3.77 -8.24
CA LYS A 136 -5.13 -3.48 -8.38
C LYS A 136 -4.85 -2.01 -8.10
N LEU A 137 -3.90 -1.73 -7.20
CA LEU A 137 -3.35 -0.39 -7.03
C LEU A 137 -2.27 -0.13 -8.07
N VAL A 138 -2.36 1.02 -8.73
CA VAL A 138 -1.39 1.51 -9.71
C VAL A 138 -1.10 2.99 -9.47
N LEU A 139 -0.02 3.48 -10.06
CA LEU A 139 0.30 4.90 -10.02
C LEU A 139 -0.37 5.58 -11.21
N GLY A 140 -1.19 6.59 -10.91
CA GLY A 140 -1.82 7.45 -11.91
C GLY A 140 -1.24 8.87 -11.85
N ARG A 141 -1.14 9.53 -13.02
CA ARG A 141 -0.99 10.98 -13.11
C ARG A 141 -2.37 11.57 -13.36
N HIS A 142 -2.74 12.60 -12.61
CA HIS A 142 -3.90 13.41 -12.95
C HIS A 142 -3.51 14.27 -14.16
N GLU A 143 -4.07 14.00 -15.33
CA GLU A 143 -4.14 15.03 -16.38
C GLU A 143 -5.30 15.97 -16.01
N PRO A 144 -5.09 17.30 -16.03
CA PRO A 144 -6.08 18.30 -15.64
C PRO A 144 -7.28 18.38 -16.59
#